data_AF-A0A971NJJ2-F1
#
_entry.id   AF-A0A971NJJ2-F1
#
_cell.length_a   1.000
_cell.length_b   1.000
_cell.length_c   1.000
_cell.angle_alpha   90.00
_cell.angle_beta   90.00
_cell.angle_gamma   90.00
#
_symmetry.space_group_name_H-M   'P 1'
#
loop_
_entity.id
_entity.type
_entity.pdbx_description
1 polymer ?
#
loop_
_entity_poly.entity_id
_entity_poly.type
_entity_poly.pdbx_seq_one_letter_code
_entity_poly.pdbx_strand_id
1 'polypeptide(L)'
;MIGRKEKQPSDMGREPHRFHTPYKIKADENYGYVAQTGAKRNLSKILCAFVCTVMPLFLRIFQGLHIRGRENLRKLQGGAVSVCNHVHPMDCVALACAFWRLDTYFLSQRENFCIPVIRHIIKILKALPIPENRAGYT
;
A
#
# COMPACT_ATOMS: atom_id res chain seq x y z
N MET A 1 -7.10 -3.61 -42.20
CA MET A 1 -6.74 -4.84 -41.45
C MET A 1 -6.24 -4.42 -40.08
N ILE A 2 -7.07 -4.57 -39.04
CA ILE A 2 -6.74 -4.17 -37.67
C ILE A 2 -6.23 -5.42 -36.95
N GLY A 3 -4.93 -5.46 -36.66
CA GLY A 3 -4.30 -6.57 -35.97
C GLY A 3 -4.86 -6.70 -34.55
N ARG A 4 -5.71 -7.72 -34.33
CA ARG A 4 -6.06 -8.21 -33.00
C ARG A 4 -4.77 -8.73 -32.36
N LYS A 5 -4.22 -7.99 -31.39
CA LYS A 5 -3.23 -8.56 -30.47
C LYS A 5 -3.92 -9.69 -29.70
N GLU A 6 -3.52 -10.91 -29.99
CA GLU A 6 -3.99 -12.12 -29.31
C GLU A 6 -3.55 -12.05 -27.84
N LYS A 7 -4.52 -12.09 -26.91
CA LYS A 7 -4.24 -12.07 -25.46
C LYS A 7 -3.49 -13.34 -25.10
N GLN A 8 -2.36 -13.18 -24.40
CA GLN A 8 -1.54 -14.27 -23.88
C GLN A 8 -2.37 -15.12 -22.89
N PRO A 9 -2.28 -16.47 -22.91
CA PRO A 9 -3.20 -17.35 -22.16
C PRO A 9 -3.18 -17.18 -20.63
N SER A 10 -2.18 -16.47 -20.07
CA SER A 10 -2.13 -16.07 -18.66
C SER A 10 -3.11 -14.93 -18.28
N ASP A 11 -3.76 -14.32 -19.27
CA ASP A 11 -4.57 -13.10 -19.12
C ASP A 11 -6.09 -13.36 -19.20
N MET A 12 -6.49 -14.63 -19.35
CA MET A 12 -7.88 -15.06 -19.61
C MET A 12 -8.80 -15.11 -18.37
N GLY A 13 -8.33 -14.66 -17.20
CA GLY A 13 -9.13 -14.62 -15.96
C GLY A 13 -8.93 -13.36 -15.11
N ARG A 14 -8.19 -12.37 -15.61
CA ARG A 14 -7.93 -11.10 -14.92
C ARG A 14 -8.35 -9.97 -15.84
N GLU A 15 -9.64 -9.70 -15.95
CA GLU A 15 -10.06 -8.37 -16.40
C GLU A 15 -9.70 -7.42 -15.22
N PRO A 16 -8.62 -6.62 -15.28
CA PRO A 16 -8.33 -5.73 -14.18
C PRO A 16 -9.52 -4.79 -14.03
N HIS A 17 -10.11 -4.73 -12.84
CA HIS A 17 -11.16 -3.76 -12.55
C HIS A 17 -10.61 -2.36 -12.84
N ARG A 18 -10.94 -1.82 -14.02
CA ARG A 18 -10.46 -0.52 -14.48
C ARG A 18 -11.23 0.55 -13.74
N PHE A 19 -10.64 1.05 -12.67
CA PHE A 19 -11.16 2.22 -11.99
C PHE A 19 -11.02 3.46 -12.89
N HIS A 20 -11.94 4.41 -12.73
CA HIS A 20 -11.85 5.68 -13.42
C HIS A 20 -10.63 6.46 -12.90
N THR A 21 -9.56 6.51 -13.71
CA THR A 21 -8.29 7.18 -13.41
C THR A 21 -8.12 8.46 -14.23
N PRO A 22 -8.67 9.60 -13.80
CA PRO A 22 -8.58 10.85 -14.53
C PRO A 22 -7.17 11.46 -14.50
N TYR A 23 -6.32 11.08 -13.54
CA TYR A 23 -4.97 11.62 -13.41
C TYR A 23 -3.91 10.68 -14.01
N LYS A 24 -2.94 11.23 -14.75
CA LYS A 24 -1.76 10.49 -15.22
C LYS A 24 -0.55 10.88 -14.39
N ILE A 25 -0.43 10.30 -13.20
CA ILE A 25 0.74 10.51 -12.34
C ILE A 25 1.88 9.67 -12.88
N LYS A 26 3.05 10.25 -13.20
CA LYS A 26 4.27 9.47 -13.41
C LYS A 26 4.95 9.28 -12.05
N ALA A 27 5.15 8.03 -11.65
CA ALA A 27 5.99 7.70 -10.50
C ALA A 27 7.43 7.64 -11.00
N ASP A 28 8.04 8.82 -11.15
CA ASP A 28 9.45 9.01 -11.52
C ASP A 28 10.29 9.37 -10.27
N GLU A 29 11.61 9.46 -10.44
CA GLU A 29 12.58 9.80 -9.39
C GLU A 29 12.23 11.09 -8.61
N ASN A 30 11.49 12.01 -9.24
CA ASN A 30 11.07 13.28 -8.65
C ASN A 30 9.70 13.22 -7.95
N TYR A 31 9.07 12.04 -7.88
CA TYR A 31 7.81 11.91 -7.20
C TYR A 31 7.97 12.14 -5.70
N GLY A 32 7.17 13.05 -5.13
CA GLY A 32 7.10 13.21 -3.68
C GLY A 32 6.48 11.99 -3.01
N TYR A 33 7.31 10.96 -2.77
CA TYR A 33 6.95 9.66 -2.19
C TYR A 33 6.38 9.78 -0.76
N VAL A 34 6.84 10.77 0.00
CA VAL A 34 6.43 11.02 1.38
C VAL A 34 5.80 12.41 1.49
N ALA A 35 4.76 12.54 2.32
CA ALA A 35 4.17 13.84 2.63
C ALA A 35 5.24 14.76 3.25
N GLN A 36 5.68 15.77 2.49
CA GLN A 36 6.83 16.62 2.84
C GLN A 36 6.52 17.64 3.95
N THR A 37 5.24 17.94 4.22
CA THR A 37 4.83 18.98 5.18
C THR A 37 4.56 18.39 6.57
N GLY A 38 5.14 19.00 7.61
CA GLY A 38 5.03 18.53 9.01
C GLY A 38 3.59 18.32 9.51
N ALA A 39 2.66 19.21 9.15
CA ALA A 39 1.23 19.06 9.51
C ALA A 39 0.58 17.80 8.93
N LYS A 40 0.86 17.49 7.65
CA LYS A 40 0.34 16.29 6.97
C LYS A 40 0.95 15.01 7.56
N ARG A 41 2.22 15.09 7.99
CA ARG A 41 2.90 13.98 8.67
C ARG A 41 2.28 13.68 10.05
N ASN A 42 1.95 14.72 10.82
CA ASN A 42 1.29 14.54 12.11
C ASN A 42 -0.13 14.00 11.96
N LEU A 43 -0.89 14.51 10.98
CA LEU A 43 -2.21 13.98 10.65
C LEU A 43 -2.14 12.50 10.24
N SER A 44 -1.16 12.13 9.41
CA SER A 44 -0.88 10.73 9.04
C SER A 44 -0.62 9.86 10.26
N LYS A 45 0.23 10.30 11.19
CA LYS A 45 0.49 9.56 12.44
C LYS A 45 -0.78 9.36 13.27
N ILE A 46 -1.59 10.41 13.44
CA ILE A 46 -2.84 10.34 14.21
C ILE A 46 -3.83 9.39 13.53
N LEU A 47 -3.99 9.48 12.20
CA LEU A 47 -4.90 8.60 11.47
C LEU A 47 -4.43 7.15 11.53
N CYS A 48 -3.14 6.89 11.28
CA CYS A 48 -2.56 5.56 11.43
C CYS A 48 -2.74 5.02 12.86
N ALA A 49 -2.65 5.89 13.88
CA ALA A 49 -2.90 5.53 15.27
C ALA A 49 -4.32 5.11 15.53
N PHE A 50 -5.28 5.90 15.06
CA PHE A 50 -6.68 5.57 15.17
C PHE A 50 -6.99 4.23 14.49
N VAL A 51 -6.54 4.05 13.24
CA VAL A 51 -6.73 2.81 12.47
C VAL A 51 -6.10 1.62 13.20
N CYS A 52 -4.85 1.73 13.65
CA CYS A 52 -4.16 0.64 14.35
C CYS A 52 -4.66 0.41 15.79
N THR A 53 -5.54 1.24 16.31
CA THR A 53 -6.21 1.04 17.60
C THR A 53 -7.56 0.35 17.41
N VAL A 54 -8.36 0.80 16.43
CA VAL A 54 -9.72 0.30 16.20
C VAL A 54 -9.74 -0.97 15.35
N MET A 55 -8.97 -1.00 14.26
CA MET A 55 -8.99 -2.13 13.31
C MET A 55 -8.51 -3.47 13.87
N PRO A 56 -7.51 -3.56 14.76
CA PRO A 56 -7.12 -4.86 15.32
C PRO A 56 -8.26 -5.53 16.09
N LEU A 57 -9.10 -4.74 16.77
CA LEU A 57 -10.26 -5.28 17.48
C LEU A 57 -11.28 -5.84 16.48
N PHE A 58 -11.59 -5.08 15.44
CA PHE A 58 -12.46 -5.52 14.35
C PHE A 58 -11.92 -6.79 13.68
N LEU A 59 -10.65 -6.80 13.27
CA LEU A 59 -10.00 -7.93 12.62
C LEU A 59 -9.91 -9.16 13.55
N ARG A 60 -9.72 -8.96 14.86
CA ARG A 60 -9.70 -10.06 15.82
C ARG A 60 -11.08 -10.69 16.01
N ILE A 61 -12.14 -9.89 16.04
CA ILE A 61 -13.52 -10.37 16.23
C ILE A 61 -14.06 -11.03 14.95
N PHE A 62 -13.95 -10.34 13.81
CA PHE A 62 -14.59 -10.79 12.57
C PHE A 62 -13.70 -11.72 11.73
N GLN A 63 -12.37 -11.57 11.81
CA GLN A 63 -11.43 -12.34 10.99
C GLN A 63 -10.52 -13.25 11.81
N GLY A 64 -10.66 -13.29 13.14
CA GLY A 64 -9.85 -14.14 14.00
C GLY A 64 -8.35 -13.80 13.97
N LEU A 65 -8.00 -12.52 13.71
CA LEU A 65 -6.60 -12.09 13.61
C LEU A 65 -5.78 -12.50 14.83
N HIS A 66 -4.74 -13.30 14.60
CA HIS A 66 -3.80 -13.73 15.62
C HIS A 66 -2.36 -13.44 15.18
N ILE A 67 -1.68 -12.55 15.92
CA ILE A 67 -0.31 -12.13 15.62
C ILE A 67 0.64 -12.93 16.51
N ARG A 68 1.54 -13.69 15.91
CA ARG A 68 2.63 -14.43 16.59
C ARG A 68 3.99 -13.85 16.21
N GLY A 69 4.99 -14.03 17.07
CA GLY A 69 6.36 -13.63 16.76
C GLY A 69 6.61 -12.11 16.80
N ARG A 70 5.79 -11.36 17.54
CA ARG A 70 5.90 -9.89 17.60
C ARG A 70 7.20 -9.43 18.25
N GLU A 71 7.79 -10.26 19.09
CA GLU A 71 9.11 -10.11 19.69
C GLU A 71 10.24 -10.04 18.66
N ASN A 72 10.08 -10.69 17.50
CA ASN A 72 11.09 -10.63 16.43
C ASN A 72 11.21 -9.22 15.85
N LEU A 73 10.15 -8.41 15.93
CA LEU A 73 10.20 -7.02 15.47
C LEU A 73 11.13 -6.15 16.30
N ARG A 74 11.38 -6.49 17.57
CA ARG A 74 12.31 -5.74 18.43
C ARG A 74 13.77 -6.03 18.09
N LYS A 75 14.03 -7.15 17.41
CA LYS A 75 15.37 -7.58 17.00
C LYS A 75 15.80 -6.94 15.67
N LEU A 76 14.87 -6.30 14.96
CA LEU A 76 15.16 -5.59 13.72
C LEU A 76 16.04 -4.37 14.02
N GLN A 77 17.27 -4.37 13.50
CA GLN A 77 18.17 -3.23 13.53
C GLN A 77 18.17 -2.57 12.14
N GLY A 78 17.82 -1.28 12.07
CA GLY A 78 17.72 -0.55 10.81
C GLY A 78 16.39 -0.73 10.08
N GLY A 79 16.44 -0.86 8.75
CA GLY A 79 15.28 -1.06 7.89
C GLY A 79 15.01 -2.54 7.59
N ALA A 80 13.75 -2.87 7.31
CA ALA A 80 13.35 -4.22 6.93
C ALA A 80 12.29 -4.19 5.82
N VAL A 81 12.27 -5.23 5.00
CA VAL A 81 11.24 -5.44 3.99
C VAL A 81 10.36 -6.60 4.45
N SER A 82 9.06 -6.35 4.57
CA SER A 82 8.08 -7.40 4.86
C SER A 82 7.51 -7.96 3.55
N VAL A 83 7.36 -9.27 3.50
CA VAL A 83 6.73 -9.99 2.38
C VAL A 83 5.61 -10.84 2.97
N CYS A 84 4.44 -10.79 2.34
CA CYS A 84 3.29 -11.60 2.73
C CYS A 84 2.59 -12.16 1.49
N ASN A 85 1.83 -13.23 1.70
CA ASN A 85 0.85 -13.65 0.70
C ASN A 85 -0.29 -12.61 0.70
N HIS A 86 -0.77 -12.23 -0.49
CA HIS A 86 -1.92 -11.35 -0.61
C HIS A 86 -3.18 -12.17 -0.92
N VAL A 87 -3.81 -12.69 0.13
CA VAL A 87 -5.00 -13.56 0.03
C VAL A 87 -6.27 -12.78 0.33
N HIS A 88 -6.18 -11.75 1.17
CA HIS A 88 -7.32 -10.98 1.63
C HIS A 88 -7.13 -9.48 1.36
N PRO A 89 -8.18 -8.74 0.94
CA PRO A 89 -8.08 -7.29 0.69
C PRO A 89 -7.60 -6.48 1.91
N MET A 90 -7.84 -6.99 3.12
CA MET A 90 -7.42 -6.36 4.38
C MET A 90 -6.03 -6.77 4.87
N ASP A 91 -5.25 -7.51 4.06
CA ASP A 91 -3.88 -7.90 4.45
C ASP A 91 -3.02 -6.69 4.80
N CYS A 92 -3.16 -5.58 4.06
CA CYS A 92 -2.45 -4.34 4.34
C CYS A 92 -2.78 -3.77 5.73
N VAL A 93 -4.04 -3.86 6.16
CA VAL A 93 -4.48 -3.40 7.49
C VAL A 93 -3.96 -4.34 8.57
N ALA A 94 -4.03 -5.65 8.35
CA ALA A 94 -3.50 -6.64 9.28
C ALA A 94 -1.98 -6.47 9.49
N LEU A 95 -1.23 -6.24 8.41
CA LEU A 95 0.20 -5.91 8.48
C LEU A 95 0.45 -4.58 9.20
N ALA A 96 -0.32 -3.53 8.90
CA ALA A 96 -0.22 -2.26 9.61
C ALA A 96 -0.42 -2.42 11.12
N CYS A 97 -1.37 -3.27 11.53
CA CYS A 97 -1.62 -3.59 12.94
C CYS A 97 -0.45 -4.37 13.56
N ALA A 98 0.12 -5.34 12.83
CA ALA A 98 1.28 -6.11 13.28
C ALA A 98 2.51 -5.22 13.49
N PHE A 99 2.80 -4.35 12.51
CA PHE A 99 3.95 -3.45 12.47
C PHE A 99 3.67 -2.04 13.02
N TRP A 100 2.57 -1.84 13.76
CA TRP A 100 2.13 -0.53 14.28
C TRP A 100 3.23 0.32 14.95
N ARG A 101 4.22 -0.32 15.59
CA ARG A 101 5.32 0.37 16.28
C ARG A 101 6.50 0.74 15.38
N LEU A 102 6.44 0.38 14.09
CA LEU A 102 7.47 0.63 13.08
C LEU A 102 6.95 1.61 12.03
N ASP A 103 7.85 2.43 11.46
CA ASP A 103 7.51 3.34 10.37
C ASP A 103 7.35 2.56 9.05
N THR A 104 6.20 1.90 8.88
CA THR A 104 5.93 1.01 7.76
C THR A 104 5.37 1.77 6.55
N TYR A 105 5.89 1.47 5.37
CA TYR A 105 5.41 1.98 4.08
C TYR A 105 4.85 0.82 3.26
N PHE A 106 3.75 1.05 2.55
CA PHE A 106 3.09 0.02 1.75
C PHE A 106 3.30 0.28 0.27
N LEU A 107 3.63 -0.74 -0.50
CA LEU A 107 3.66 -0.62 -1.95
C LEU A 107 2.22 -0.73 -2.49
N SER A 108 1.85 0.17 -3.39
CA SER A 108 0.54 0.19 -4.03
C SER A 108 0.67 0.42 -5.53
N GLN A 109 -0.29 -0.14 -6.27
CA GLN A 109 -0.35 0.03 -7.72
C GLN A 109 -0.50 1.50 -8.09
N ARG A 110 0.14 1.91 -9.18
CA ARG A 110 0.16 3.31 -9.65
C ARG A 110 -1.24 3.84 -9.91
N GLU A 111 -2.12 2.99 -10.41
CA GLU A 111 -3.52 3.28 -10.74
C GLU A 111 -4.27 3.82 -9.51
N ASN A 112 -3.96 3.33 -8.30
CA ASN A 112 -4.57 3.81 -7.07
C ASN A 112 -4.24 5.29 -6.77
N PHE A 113 -3.07 5.76 -7.22
CA PHE A 113 -2.68 7.17 -7.11
C PHE A 113 -3.34 8.05 -8.17
N CYS A 114 -3.86 7.45 -9.24
CA CYS A 114 -4.53 8.15 -10.33
C CYS A 114 -6.02 8.41 -10.04
N ILE A 115 -6.58 7.81 -8.99
CA ILE A 115 -7.98 7.99 -8.58
C ILE A 115 -8.11 9.27 -7.73
N PRO A 116 -9.08 10.17 -8.03
CA PRO A 116 -9.33 11.35 -7.22
C PRO A 116 -9.67 10.95 -5.78
N VAL A 117 -9.29 11.77 -4.81
CA VAL A 117 -9.49 11.52 -3.36
C VAL A 117 -8.63 10.36 -2.81
N ILE A 118 -8.71 9.17 -3.39
CA ILE A 118 -7.97 7.96 -2.95
C ILE A 118 -6.47 8.26 -2.87
N ARG A 119 -5.90 8.98 -3.84
CA ARG A 119 -4.49 9.39 -3.84
C ARG A 119 -4.06 10.11 -2.56
N HIS A 120 -4.94 10.89 -1.95
CA HIS A 120 -4.63 11.63 -0.73
C HIS A 120 -4.71 10.71 0.49
N ILE A 121 -5.72 9.84 0.53
CA ILE A 121 -5.91 8.86 1.60
C ILE A 121 -4.71 7.90 1.64
N ILE A 122 -4.36 7.26 0.52
CA ILE A 122 -3.28 6.27 0.49
C ILE A 122 -1.91 6.90 0.79
N LYS A 123 -1.69 8.17 0.42
CA LYS A 123 -0.47 8.91 0.81
C LYS A 123 -0.42 9.16 2.32
N ILE A 124 -1.54 9.50 2.93
CA ILE A 124 -1.63 9.65 4.40
C ILE A 124 -1.39 8.29 5.07
N LEU A 125 -1.83 7.20 4.46
CA LEU A 125 -1.56 5.83 4.91
C LEU A 125 -0.17 5.29 4.50
N LYS A 126 0.76 6.16 4.07
CA LYS A 126 2.14 5.81 3.71
C LYS A 126 2.27 4.81 2.56
N ALA A 127 1.34 4.85 1.61
CA ALA A 127 1.46 4.10 0.37
C ALA A 127 2.47 4.75 -0.59
N LEU A 128 3.31 3.92 -1.20
CA LEU A 128 4.29 4.26 -2.22
C LEU A 128 3.88 3.65 -3.56
N PRO A 129 3.91 4.41 -4.66
CA PRO A 129 3.65 3.86 -5.99
C PRO A 129 4.81 3.00 -6.47
N ILE A 130 4.50 1.89 -7.13
CA ILE A 130 5.50 1.11 -7.86
C ILE A 130 5.82 1.85 -9.19
N PRO A 131 7.10 2.15 -9.48
CA PRO A 131 7.48 2.81 -10.73
C PRO A 131 7.32 1.86 -11.93
N GLU A 132 7.01 2.41 -13.10
CA GLU A 132 6.82 1.63 -14.34
C GLU A 132 8.13 1.22 -15.00
N ASN A 133 9.21 1.95 -14.71
CA ASN A 133 10.51 1.74 -15.34
C ASN A 133 11.59 1.54 -14.28
N ARG A 134 12.60 0.73 -14.63
CA ARG A 134 13.72 0.41 -13.73
C ARG A 134 14.47 1.65 -13.24
N ALA A 135 14.48 2.70 -14.07
CA ALA A 135 15.03 4.01 -13.73
C ALA A 135 14.47 4.56 -12.40
N GLY A 136 13.20 4.31 -12.08
CA GLY A 136 12.59 4.79 -10.82
C GLY A 136 13.07 4.10 -9.55
N TYR A 137 14.01 3.15 -9.64
CA TYR A 137 14.68 2.52 -8.49
C TYR A 137 16.16 2.91 -8.33
N THR A 138 16.72 3.63 -9.32
CA THR A 138 18.12 4.11 -9.35
C THR A 138 18.21 5.55 -8.91
#